data_AF-A0A0E3N792-F1
#
_entry.id   AF-A0A0E3N792-F1
#
_cell.length_a   1.000
_cell.length_b   1.000
_cell.length_c   1.000
_cell.angle_alpha   90.00
_cell.angle_beta   90.00
_cell.angle_gamma   90.00
#
_symmetry.space_group_name_H-M   'P 1'
#
loop_
_entity.id
_entity.type
_entity.pdbx_description
1 polymer ?
#
loop_
_entity_poly.entity_id
_entity_poly.type
_entity_poly.pdbx_seq_one_letter_code
_entity_poly.pdbx_strand_id
1 'polypeptide(L)'
;MSDIINGFKIDHFIDSGYAHTTQTYEDMLTIIDQKDILFEIAQAGHKIDFDPDVDIEILNPGTTYSDELNENFVVLKINYEDISFLLMGDAGLETEENIMKAGYDVDSDILKVGHHGSQSGSGSTFISTVSPEVSVIEVRAENEYGHPDAEVLERLQATSKVYRTDLNGTITVTTDGSTYTVTTQKSDTPYVSPNTTPTETSEVIPTETSTSEPAKVQVTAPDSKKSDITDTSSASNSLYISDLMSVLLIKQQIKNMLKLQIKEQHQ
;
A
#
# COMPACT_ATOMS: atom_id res chain seq x y z
N MET A 1 -0.83 16.62 8.12
CA MET A 1 0.63 16.62 8.23
C MET A 1 1.11 16.99 9.64
N SER A 2 0.79 18.18 10.16
CA SER A 2 1.26 18.66 11.48
C SER A 2 0.94 17.71 12.64
N ASP A 3 -0.23 17.08 12.65
CA ASP A 3 -0.61 16.11 13.69
C ASP A 3 0.24 14.83 13.64
N ILE A 4 0.69 14.41 12.46
CA ILE A 4 1.54 13.23 12.29
C ILE A 4 2.95 13.55 12.79
N ILE A 5 3.55 14.65 12.33
CA ILE A 5 4.89 15.07 12.77
C ILE A 5 4.92 15.36 14.27
N ASN A 6 3.80 15.78 14.86
CA ASN A 6 3.67 15.96 16.31
C ASN A 6 3.34 14.69 17.09
N GLY A 7 2.69 13.71 16.45
CA GLY A 7 2.30 12.45 17.09
C GLY A 7 3.41 11.39 17.13
N PHE A 8 4.45 11.51 16.31
CA PHE A 8 5.52 10.52 16.19
C PHE A 8 6.92 11.12 16.38
N LYS A 9 7.85 10.30 16.89
CA LYS A 9 9.28 10.58 16.82
C LYS A 9 9.76 10.24 15.41
N ILE A 10 10.05 11.26 14.62
CA ILE A 10 10.55 11.12 13.26
C ILE A 10 12.05 11.44 13.30
N ASP A 11 12.87 10.46 12.95
CA ASP A 11 14.33 10.63 12.91
C ASP A 11 14.81 11.07 11.51
N HIS A 12 14.07 10.68 10.47
CA HIS A 12 14.38 10.96 9.06
C HIS A 12 13.08 11.24 8.30
N PHE A 13 13.05 12.36 7.56
CA PHE A 13 11.94 12.80 6.73
C PHE A 13 12.40 12.90 5.27
N ILE A 14 11.71 12.17 4.39
CA ILE A 14 12.01 12.16 2.96
C ILE A 14 10.83 12.78 2.19
N ASP A 15 11.15 13.70 1.28
CA ASP A 15 10.20 14.46 0.48
C ASP A 15 10.64 14.50 -0.99
N SER A 16 9.71 14.70 -1.93
CA SER A 16 10.07 14.90 -3.34
C SER A 16 11.01 16.09 -3.55
N GLY A 17 11.00 17.08 -2.66
CA GLY A 17 11.73 18.34 -2.82
C GLY A 17 11.06 19.29 -3.80
N TYR A 18 9.89 18.95 -4.33
CA TYR A 18 9.08 19.83 -5.16
C TYR A 18 8.36 20.86 -4.30
N ALA A 19 8.60 22.14 -4.57
CA ALA A 19 8.06 23.21 -3.73
C ALA A 19 6.55 23.38 -3.94
N HIS A 20 5.79 23.35 -2.86
CA HIS A 20 4.37 23.74 -2.85
C HIS A 20 4.20 25.13 -2.22
N THR A 21 3.20 25.89 -2.67
CA THR A 21 2.88 27.21 -2.10
C THR A 21 1.73 27.16 -1.08
N THR A 22 1.42 25.97 -0.56
CA THR A 22 0.31 25.81 0.38
C THR A 22 0.79 26.07 1.80
N GLN A 23 -0.09 26.63 2.63
CA GLN A 23 0.23 26.84 4.05
C GLN A 23 0.60 25.54 4.76
N THR A 24 -0.06 24.43 4.40
CA THR A 24 0.22 23.12 4.98
C THR A 24 1.64 22.64 4.71
N TYR A 25 2.19 22.91 3.53
CA TYR A 25 3.57 22.57 3.19
C TYR A 25 4.56 23.47 3.94
N GLU A 26 4.29 24.78 4.04
CA GLU A 26 5.12 25.70 4.83
C GLU A 26 5.14 25.35 6.32
N ASP A 27 3.98 25.00 6.89
CA ASP A 27 3.84 24.57 8.27
C ASP A 27 4.62 23.27 8.52
N MET A 28 4.58 22.33 7.57
CA MET A 28 5.34 21.09 7.62
C MET A 28 6.85 21.36 7.70
N LEU A 29 7.39 22.15 6.77
CA LEU A 29 8.81 22.52 6.75
C LEU A 29 9.23 23.22 8.04
N THR A 30 8.37 24.08 8.58
CA THR A 30 8.62 24.77 9.86
C THR A 30 8.73 23.78 11.02
N ILE A 31 7.88 22.76 11.09
CA ILE A 31 7.94 21.76 12.17
C ILE A 31 9.19 20.88 12.03
N ILE A 32 9.57 20.50 10.79
CA ILE A 32 10.78 19.73 10.51
C ILE A 32 12.02 20.47 11.01
N ASP A 33 12.15 21.75 10.67
CA ASP A 33 13.25 22.62 11.11
C ASP A 33 13.26 22.78 12.64
N GLN A 34 12.11 23.08 13.25
CA GLN A 34 12.01 23.26 14.71
C GLN A 34 12.37 22.01 15.52
N LYS A 35 12.18 20.82 14.94
CA LYS A 35 12.46 19.54 15.58
C LYS A 35 13.83 18.97 15.24
N ASP A 36 14.60 19.66 14.40
CA ASP A 36 15.91 19.19 13.91
C ASP A 36 15.81 17.78 13.28
N ILE A 37 14.73 17.56 12.52
CA ILE A 37 14.51 16.30 11.82
C ILE A 37 15.38 16.29 10.56
N LEU A 38 16.14 15.22 10.34
CA LEU A 38 16.91 15.07 9.12
C LEU A 38 15.96 15.10 7.91
N PHE A 39 16.17 16.05 7.00
CA PHE A 39 15.39 16.19 5.77
C PHE A 39 16.24 15.76 4.57
N GLU A 40 15.73 14.83 3.78
CA GLU A 40 16.35 14.36 2.55
C GLU A 40 15.39 14.55 1.36
N ILE A 41 15.95 14.99 0.24
CA ILE A 41 15.21 15.06 -1.02
C ILE A 41 15.33 13.70 -1.71
N ALA A 42 14.18 13.09 -1.99
CA ALA A 42 14.08 11.84 -2.71
C ALA A 42 14.66 11.98 -4.12
N GLN A 43 15.43 10.98 -4.54
CA GLN A 43 15.99 10.93 -5.88
C GLN A 43 15.98 9.49 -6.40
N ALA A 44 15.47 9.30 -7.61
CA ALA A 44 15.40 7.99 -8.24
C ALA A 44 16.78 7.29 -8.27
N GLY A 45 16.80 6.02 -7.89
CA GLY A 45 18.00 5.18 -7.77
C GLY A 45 18.70 5.25 -6.41
N HIS A 46 18.26 6.12 -5.49
CA HIS A 46 18.76 6.11 -4.12
C HIS A 46 18.07 5.02 -3.28
N LYS A 47 18.81 4.51 -2.28
CA LYS A 47 18.32 3.53 -1.32
C LYS A 47 18.15 4.15 0.06
N ILE A 48 17.09 3.77 0.76
CA ILE A 48 16.81 4.23 2.13
C ILE A 48 17.33 3.21 3.12
N ASP A 49 18.24 3.63 4.01
CA ASP A 49 18.72 2.81 5.12
C ASP A 49 17.68 2.75 6.24
N PHE A 50 16.84 1.72 6.21
CA PHE A 50 15.76 1.50 7.18
C PHE A 50 16.05 0.31 8.10
N ASP A 51 16.44 -0.82 7.49
CA ASP A 51 16.78 -2.08 8.15
C ASP A 51 17.63 -2.94 7.19
N PRO A 52 18.64 -3.68 7.67
CA PRO A 52 19.55 -4.46 6.81
C PRO A 52 18.89 -5.56 5.97
N ASP A 53 17.70 -6.04 6.34
CA ASP A 53 16.99 -7.09 5.59
C ASP A 53 15.94 -6.51 4.62
N VAL A 54 15.71 -5.19 4.65
CA VAL A 54 14.68 -4.52 3.83
C VAL A 54 15.37 -3.61 2.83
N ASP A 55 15.26 -3.93 1.55
CA ASP A 55 15.75 -3.07 0.47
C ASP A 55 14.67 -2.08 0.07
N ILE A 56 14.92 -0.78 0.23
CA ILE A 56 13.99 0.28 -0.16
C ILE A 56 14.69 1.15 -1.21
N GLU A 57 14.17 1.14 -2.43
CA GLU A 57 14.65 1.96 -3.55
C GLU A 57 13.63 3.03 -3.91
N ILE A 58 14.11 4.25 -4.14
CA ILE A 58 13.33 5.37 -4.64
C ILE A 58 13.29 5.27 -6.17
N LEU A 59 12.10 5.24 -6.77
CA LEU A 59 11.92 5.21 -8.23
C LEU A 59 11.53 6.58 -8.82
N ASN A 60 11.03 7.50 -8.00
CA ASN A 60 10.63 8.86 -8.36
C ASN A 60 10.79 9.80 -7.14
N PRO A 61 11.08 11.10 -7.31
CA PRO A 61 11.27 11.86 -8.55
C PRO A 61 12.58 11.53 -9.29
N GLY A 62 12.57 11.72 -10.61
CA GLY A 62 13.78 11.72 -11.44
C GLY A 62 14.62 12.98 -11.28
N THR A 63 15.55 13.23 -12.22
CA THR A 63 16.41 14.44 -12.19
C THR A 63 15.69 15.74 -12.57
N THR A 64 14.48 15.64 -13.10
CA THR A 64 13.65 16.75 -13.56
C THR A 64 12.25 16.57 -13.00
N TYR A 65 11.68 17.64 -12.47
CA TYR A 65 10.29 17.67 -12.04
C TYR A 65 9.35 17.87 -13.23
N SER A 66 8.16 17.28 -13.14
CA SER A 66 7.03 17.58 -14.01
C SER A 66 6.35 18.87 -13.55
N ASP A 67 5.69 19.56 -14.49
CA ASP A 67 4.81 20.68 -14.18
C ASP A 67 3.51 20.20 -13.49
N GLU A 68 3.15 18.92 -13.64
CA GLU A 68 2.03 18.29 -12.96
C GLU A 68 2.44 17.82 -11.56
N LEU A 69 1.76 18.35 -10.55
CA LEU A 69 2.10 18.18 -9.14
C LEU A 69 2.32 16.71 -8.74
N ASN A 70 1.36 15.87 -9.14
CA ASN A 70 1.27 14.50 -8.69
C ASN A 70 2.35 13.60 -9.31
N GLU A 71 2.92 14.02 -10.44
CA GLU A 71 3.99 13.29 -11.11
C GLU A 71 5.37 13.47 -10.42
N ASN A 72 5.43 14.34 -9.41
CA ASN A 72 6.62 14.53 -8.57
C ASN A 72 6.59 13.71 -7.28
N PHE A 73 5.51 12.94 -7.02
CA PHE A 73 5.37 12.18 -5.79
C PHE A 73 6.43 11.10 -5.66
N VAL A 74 6.91 10.88 -4.43
CA VAL A 74 7.87 9.82 -4.13
C VAL A 74 7.25 8.44 -4.41
N VAL A 75 7.90 7.67 -5.30
CA VAL A 75 7.55 6.28 -5.56
C VAL A 75 8.61 5.38 -4.94
N LEU A 76 8.19 4.37 -4.19
CA LEU A 76 9.09 3.41 -3.56
C LEU A 76 8.87 1.99 -4.05
N LYS A 77 9.97 1.30 -4.33
CA LYS A 77 10.04 -0.15 -4.41
C LYS A 77 10.64 -0.68 -3.11
N ILE A 78 9.95 -1.63 -2.48
CA ILE A 78 10.40 -2.26 -1.24
C ILE A 78 10.50 -3.76 -1.49
N ASN A 79 11.65 -4.35 -1.21
CA ASN A 79 11.83 -5.79 -1.20
C ASN A 79 12.15 -6.24 0.23
N TYR A 80 11.40 -7.22 0.72
CA TYR A 80 11.68 -7.93 1.95
C TYR A 80 11.69 -9.42 1.66
N GLU A 81 12.90 -9.96 1.51
CA GLU A 81 13.14 -11.32 1.01
C GLU A 81 12.38 -11.57 -0.31
N ASP A 82 11.43 -12.51 -0.33
CA ASP A 82 10.67 -12.90 -1.53
C ASP A 82 9.39 -12.05 -1.72
N ILE A 83 9.05 -11.16 -0.79
CA ILE A 83 7.84 -10.32 -0.86
C ILE A 83 8.20 -8.88 -1.18
N SER A 84 7.46 -8.30 -2.11
CA SER A 84 7.75 -6.98 -2.64
C SER A 84 6.55 -6.06 -2.72
N PHE A 85 6.80 -4.76 -2.53
CA PHE A 85 5.80 -3.72 -2.49
C PHE A 85 6.17 -2.59 -3.44
N LEU A 86 5.17 -2.03 -4.12
CA LEU A 86 5.29 -0.79 -4.87
C LEU A 86 4.32 0.25 -4.29
N LEU A 87 4.87 1.36 -3.83
CA LEU A 87 4.11 2.46 -3.22
C LEU A 87 4.14 3.67 -4.14
N MET A 88 3.02 3.92 -4.83
CA MET A 88 2.97 4.93 -5.89
C MET A 88 2.62 6.34 -5.42
N GLY A 89 2.22 6.55 -4.17
CA GLY A 89 1.66 7.85 -3.75
C GLY A 89 0.50 8.27 -4.65
N ASP A 90 0.57 9.49 -5.19
CA ASP A 90 -0.36 10.02 -6.21
C ASP A 90 0.22 10.06 -7.62
N ALA A 91 1.37 9.42 -7.85
CA ALA A 91 1.99 9.30 -9.15
C ALA A 91 0.99 8.79 -10.20
N GLY A 92 1.03 9.42 -11.39
CA GLY A 92 0.13 9.16 -12.49
C GLY A 92 0.82 8.52 -13.68
N LEU A 93 0.17 8.58 -14.83
CA LEU A 93 0.62 7.93 -16.07
C LEU A 93 2.00 8.41 -16.53
N GLU A 94 2.36 9.68 -16.28
CA GLU A 94 3.67 10.19 -16.69
C GLU A 94 4.79 9.52 -15.89
N THR A 95 4.64 9.45 -14.57
CA THR A 95 5.59 8.79 -13.67
C THR A 95 5.69 7.30 -13.98
N GLU A 96 4.57 6.61 -14.21
CA GLU A 96 4.55 5.21 -14.61
C GLU A 96 5.40 4.97 -15.87
N GLU A 97 5.20 5.80 -16.89
CA GLU A 97 5.96 5.70 -18.14
C GLU A 97 7.44 6.00 -17.94
N ASN A 98 7.77 7.02 -17.14
CA ASN A 98 9.15 7.42 -16.85
C ASN A 98 9.91 6.33 -16.08
N ILE A 99 9.29 5.71 -15.07
CA ILE A 99 9.87 4.60 -14.30
C ILE A 99 10.15 3.41 -15.24
N MET A 100 9.19 3.02 -16.07
CA MET A 100 9.37 1.91 -17.01
C MET A 100 10.44 2.22 -18.07
N LYS A 101 10.48 3.45 -18.61
CA LYS A 101 11.50 3.88 -19.59
C LYS A 101 12.91 3.89 -18.99
N ALA A 102 13.04 4.25 -17.72
CA ALA A 102 14.31 4.22 -16.99
C ALA A 102 14.80 2.78 -16.74
N GLY A 103 13.94 1.77 -16.91
CA GLY A 103 14.29 0.36 -16.76
C GLY A 103 14.33 -0.10 -15.30
N TYR A 104 13.67 0.62 -14.40
CA TYR A 104 13.46 0.15 -13.04
C TYR A 104 12.56 -1.08 -13.01
N ASP A 105 12.85 -1.98 -12.08
CA ASP A 105 11.99 -3.12 -11.81
C ASP A 105 10.77 -2.69 -10.98
N VAL A 106 9.58 -2.91 -11.54
CA VAL A 106 8.30 -2.55 -10.91
C VAL A 106 7.47 -3.76 -10.54
N ASP A 107 7.87 -4.98 -10.93
CA ASP A 107 7.15 -6.21 -10.63
C ASP A 107 7.02 -6.37 -9.12
N SER A 108 5.81 -6.40 -8.57
CA SER A 108 5.58 -6.32 -7.12
C SER A 108 4.33 -7.07 -6.67
N ASP A 109 4.42 -7.85 -5.60
CA ASP A 109 3.29 -8.62 -5.06
C ASP A 109 2.16 -7.73 -4.55
N ILE A 110 2.53 -6.61 -3.89
CA ILE A 110 1.60 -5.66 -3.30
C ILE A 110 1.77 -4.27 -3.91
N LEU A 111 0.71 -3.76 -4.53
CA LEU A 111 0.64 -2.42 -5.07
C LEU A 111 -0.22 -1.51 -4.20
N LYS A 112 0.34 -0.42 -3.66
CA LYS A 112 -0.46 0.75 -3.29
C LYS A 112 -0.68 1.57 -4.56
N VAL A 113 -1.90 1.49 -5.06
CA VAL A 113 -2.37 2.12 -6.30
C VAL A 113 -2.17 3.64 -6.24
N GLY A 114 -1.62 4.19 -7.33
CA GLY A 114 -1.42 5.63 -7.49
C GLY A 114 -2.74 6.41 -7.51
N HIS A 115 -2.71 7.64 -7.00
CA HIS A 115 -3.72 8.68 -7.23
C HIS A 115 -5.14 8.21 -6.93
N HIS A 116 -5.31 7.47 -5.83
CA HIS A 116 -6.60 6.92 -5.39
C HIS A 116 -7.35 6.06 -6.44
N GLY A 117 -6.65 5.55 -7.45
CA GLY A 117 -7.26 4.85 -8.57
C GLY A 117 -7.97 5.75 -9.57
N SER A 118 -7.50 7.00 -9.76
CA SER A 118 -7.93 7.90 -10.82
C SER A 118 -7.61 7.36 -12.22
N GLN A 119 -8.40 7.74 -13.23
CA GLN A 119 -8.12 7.46 -14.65
C GLN A 119 -6.79 8.07 -15.14
N SER A 120 -6.24 9.04 -14.42
CA SER A 120 -4.92 9.65 -14.70
C SER A 120 -3.74 8.83 -14.17
N GLY A 121 -3.97 7.58 -13.77
CA GLY A 121 -2.95 6.62 -13.37
C GLY A 121 -3.38 5.18 -13.60
N SER A 122 -2.57 4.27 -13.07
CA SER A 122 -2.73 2.82 -13.13
C SER A 122 -2.85 2.28 -14.55
N GLY A 123 -2.04 2.76 -15.50
CA GLY A 123 -2.10 2.38 -16.92
C GLY A 123 -2.05 0.87 -17.17
N SER A 124 -2.69 0.38 -18.24
CA SER A 124 -2.78 -1.08 -18.52
C SER A 124 -1.42 -1.75 -18.66
N THR A 125 -0.49 -1.14 -19.39
CA THR A 125 0.89 -1.64 -19.52
C THR A 125 1.61 -1.64 -18.18
N PHE A 126 1.43 -0.58 -17.38
CA PHE A 126 2.06 -0.46 -16.07
C PHE A 126 1.55 -1.55 -15.12
N ILE A 127 0.23 -1.70 -14.95
CA ILE A 127 -0.36 -2.73 -14.09
C ILE A 127 0.04 -4.15 -14.54
N SER A 128 0.12 -4.40 -15.85
CA SER A 128 0.59 -5.67 -16.37
C SER A 128 2.08 -5.93 -16.10
N THR A 129 2.89 -4.89 -15.92
CA THR A 129 4.33 -5.00 -15.63
C THR A 129 4.58 -5.10 -14.13
N VAL A 130 3.73 -4.46 -13.31
CA VAL A 130 3.74 -4.60 -11.84
C VAL A 130 3.26 -5.99 -11.40
N SER A 131 2.38 -6.64 -12.16
CA SER A 131 1.88 -8.00 -11.86
C SER A 131 1.32 -8.22 -10.43
N PRO A 132 0.58 -7.29 -9.82
CA PRO A 132 0.27 -7.40 -8.41
C PRO A 132 -0.68 -8.54 -8.08
N GLU A 133 -0.44 -9.22 -6.96
CA GLU A 133 -1.41 -10.15 -6.37
C GLU A 133 -2.45 -9.40 -5.52
N VAL A 134 -2.03 -8.28 -4.90
CA VAL A 134 -2.87 -7.42 -4.07
C VAL A 134 -2.73 -5.97 -4.51
N SER A 135 -3.85 -5.31 -4.77
CA SER A 135 -3.92 -3.87 -5.01
C SER A 135 -4.70 -3.19 -3.91
N VAL A 136 -4.09 -2.19 -3.26
CA VAL A 136 -4.71 -1.39 -2.22
C VAL A 136 -4.96 0.02 -2.75
N ILE A 137 -6.23 0.39 -2.81
CA ILE A 137 -6.68 1.73 -3.18
C ILE A 137 -7.01 2.48 -1.90
N GLU A 138 -6.22 3.50 -1.63
CA GLU A 138 -6.55 4.47 -0.60
C GLU A 138 -7.52 5.50 -1.15
N VAL A 139 -8.73 5.55 -0.60
CA VAL A 139 -9.81 6.42 -1.04
C VAL A 139 -10.83 6.60 0.08
N ARG A 140 -11.41 7.80 0.19
CA ARG A 140 -12.51 8.08 1.13
C ARG A 140 -13.87 7.75 0.52
N ALA A 141 -14.79 7.33 1.38
CA ALA A 141 -16.19 7.20 1.00
C ALA A 141 -16.74 8.55 0.52
N GLU A 142 -17.59 8.52 -0.51
CA GLU A 142 -18.26 9.72 -1.03
C GLU A 142 -17.30 10.85 -1.45
N ASN A 143 -16.11 10.51 -1.98
CA ASN A 143 -15.21 11.53 -2.51
C ASN A 143 -15.84 12.22 -3.74
N GLU A 144 -15.70 13.55 -3.79
CA GLU A 144 -16.27 14.39 -4.85
C GLU A 144 -15.56 14.25 -6.21
N TYR A 145 -14.38 13.61 -6.23
CA TYR A 145 -13.57 13.40 -7.43
C TYR A 145 -14.05 12.21 -8.27
N GLY A 146 -14.91 11.35 -7.72
CA GLY A 146 -15.41 10.16 -8.42
C GLY A 146 -14.42 9.00 -8.48
N HIS A 147 -13.44 8.97 -7.58
CA HIS A 147 -12.46 7.89 -7.49
C HIS A 147 -12.94 6.73 -6.60
N PRO A 148 -12.41 5.52 -6.78
CA PRO A 148 -11.62 5.07 -7.91
C PRO A 148 -12.46 4.96 -9.18
N ASP A 149 -11.82 5.16 -10.33
CA ASP A 149 -12.45 5.06 -11.64
C ASP A 149 -12.81 3.60 -11.98
N ALA A 150 -13.90 3.41 -12.73
CA ALA A 150 -14.41 2.08 -13.05
C ALA A 150 -13.48 1.28 -13.97
N GLU A 151 -12.81 1.92 -14.93
CA GLU A 151 -11.87 1.23 -15.84
C GLU A 151 -10.60 0.83 -15.11
N VAL A 152 -10.15 1.65 -14.15
CA VAL A 152 -9.02 1.33 -13.27
C VAL A 152 -9.35 0.13 -12.38
N LEU A 153 -10.55 0.10 -11.79
CA LEU A 153 -11.01 -1.04 -11.00
C LEU A 153 -11.06 -2.33 -11.82
N GLU A 154 -11.60 -2.29 -13.03
CA GLU A 154 -11.68 -3.46 -13.92
C GLU A 154 -10.27 -4.00 -14.24
N ARG A 155 -9.35 -3.10 -14.59
CA ARG A 155 -7.95 -3.43 -14.89
C ARG A 155 -7.25 -4.09 -13.70
N LEU A 156 -7.41 -3.54 -12.50
CA LEU A 156 -6.79 -4.08 -11.29
C LEU A 156 -7.41 -5.43 -10.89
N GLN A 157 -8.72 -5.61 -11.06
CA GLN A 157 -9.40 -6.87 -10.76
C GLN A 157 -9.03 -8.00 -11.71
N ALA A 158 -8.62 -7.68 -12.93
CA ALA A 158 -8.16 -8.67 -13.89
C ALA A 158 -6.85 -9.36 -13.45
N THR A 159 -6.06 -8.73 -12.57
CA THR A 159 -4.76 -9.23 -12.14
C THR A 159 -4.66 -9.51 -10.63
N SER A 160 -5.42 -8.79 -9.79
CA SER A 160 -5.18 -8.72 -8.35
C SER A 160 -6.46 -8.74 -7.51
N LYS A 161 -6.31 -9.08 -6.23
CA LYS A 161 -7.35 -8.80 -5.22
C LYS A 161 -7.32 -7.32 -4.85
N VAL A 162 -8.42 -6.62 -5.11
CA VAL A 162 -8.54 -5.18 -4.85
C VAL A 162 -9.12 -4.93 -3.46
N TYR A 163 -8.44 -4.12 -2.65
CA TYR A 163 -8.94 -3.62 -1.36
C TYR A 163 -9.06 -2.10 -1.41
N ARG A 164 -10.13 -1.55 -0.82
CA ARG A 164 -10.37 -0.10 -0.79
C ARG A 164 -10.59 0.38 0.63
N THR A 165 -9.97 1.47 1.05
CA THR A 165 -10.06 1.92 2.44
C THR A 165 -11.46 2.40 2.84
N ASP A 166 -12.26 2.91 1.89
CA ASP A 166 -13.64 3.31 2.14
C ASP A 166 -14.53 2.11 2.53
N LEU A 167 -14.33 0.97 1.87
CA LEU A 167 -15.07 -0.28 2.10
C LEU A 167 -14.46 -1.16 3.20
N ASN A 168 -13.14 -1.34 3.18
CA ASN A 168 -12.40 -2.28 4.00
C ASN A 168 -11.78 -1.64 5.25
N GLY A 169 -11.82 -0.29 5.37
CA GLY A 169 -11.16 0.45 6.44
C GLY A 169 -9.64 0.41 6.32
N THR A 170 -8.93 0.51 7.44
CA THR A 170 -7.48 0.31 7.45
C THR A 170 -7.13 -1.08 6.92
N ILE A 171 -6.25 -1.14 5.92
CA ILE A 171 -5.74 -2.37 5.33
C ILE A 171 -4.33 -2.59 5.84
N THR A 172 -4.03 -3.79 6.30
CA THR A 172 -2.74 -4.15 6.87
C THR A 172 -2.22 -5.40 6.18
N VAL A 173 -1.05 -5.26 5.54
CA VAL A 173 -0.28 -6.39 5.01
C VAL A 173 0.83 -6.72 6.00
N THR A 174 0.91 -7.98 6.40
CA THR A 174 1.96 -8.48 7.29
C THR A 174 2.67 -9.65 6.61
N THR A 175 4.00 -9.59 6.53
CA THR A 175 4.82 -10.61 5.88
C THR A 175 6.01 -11.00 6.75
N ASP A 176 6.43 -12.26 6.64
CA ASP A 176 7.65 -12.82 7.21
C ASP A 176 8.82 -12.89 6.20
N GLY A 177 8.64 -12.32 5.01
CA GLY A 177 9.61 -12.36 3.92
C GLY A 177 9.37 -13.48 2.91
N SER A 178 8.67 -14.56 3.27
CA SER A 178 8.32 -15.64 2.34
C SER A 178 6.83 -15.67 1.99
N THR A 179 5.98 -15.27 2.92
CA THR A 179 4.53 -15.24 2.76
C THR A 179 3.97 -13.95 3.31
N TYR A 180 2.74 -13.60 2.93
CA TYR A 180 2.05 -12.44 3.48
C TYR A 180 0.58 -12.72 3.80
N THR A 181 0.02 -11.90 4.68
CA THR A 181 -1.40 -11.90 5.04
C THR A 181 -1.96 -10.48 4.91
N VAL A 182 -3.22 -10.39 4.48
CA VAL A 182 -3.97 -9.12 4.42
C VAL A 182 -5.08 -9.15 5.46
N THR A 183 -5.14 -8.13 6.29
CA THR A 183 -6.22 -7.92 7.28
C THR A 183 -6.85 -6.54 7.09
N THR A 184 -8.13 -6.45 7.40
CA THR A 184 -8.97 -5.28 7.14
C THR A 184 -9.72 -4.88 8.40
N GLN A 185 -10.01 -3.59 8.54
CA GLN A 185 -10.69 -3.06 9.74
C GLN A 185 -12.22 -3.19 9.67
N LYS A 186 -12.80 -3.13 8.47
CA LYS A 186 -14.26 -3.15 8.24
C LYS A 186 -14.68 -4.48 7.60
N SER A 187 -14.78 -4.54 6.27
CA SER A 187 -15.10 -5.76 5.54
C SER A 187 -13.84 -6.54 5.17
N ASP A 188 -13.88 -7.87 5.31
CA ASP A 188 -12.79 -8.78 4.95
C ASP A 188 -12.83 -9.24 3.49
N THR A 189 -13.87 -8.86 2.75
CA THR A 189 -14.01 -9.23 1.33
C THR A 189 -13.30 -8.22 0.44
N PRO A 190 -12.41 -8.66 -0.48
CA PRO A 190 -11.94 -7.81 -1.57
C PRO A 190 -13.11 -7.23 -2.37
N TYR A 191 -12.89 -6.07 -2.99
CA TYR A 191 -13.86 -5.46 -3.90
C TYR A 191 -14.09 -6.34 -5.12
N VAL A 192 -15.37 -6.53 -5.47
CA VAL A 192 -15.83 -7.21 -6.69
C VAL A 192 -16.73 -6.24 -7.45
N SER A 193 -16.45 -6.00 -8.74
CA SER A 193 -17.23 -5.05 -9.52
C SER A 193 -18.64 -5.59 -9.76
N PRO A 194 -19.71 -4.80 -9.55
CA PRO A 194 -21.09 -5.27 -9.68
C PRO A 194 -21.47 -5.71 -11.10
N ASN A 195 -20.67 -5.36 -12.12
CA ASN A 195 -20.87 -5.78 -13.51
C ASN A 195 -20.07 -7.04 -13.92
N THR A 196 -19.32 -7.64 -13.00
CA THR A 196 -18.67 -8.94 -13.30
C THR A 196 -19.73 -10.04 -13.32
N THR A 197 -20.20 -10.37 -14.51
CA THR A 197 -20.93 -11.63 -14.71
C THR A 197 -19.93 -12.76 -14.43
N PRO A 198 -20.24 -13.73 -13.54
CA PRO A 198 -19.37 -14.89 -13.34
C PRO A 198 -19.22 -15.60 -14.69
N THR A 199 -18.02 -15.61 -15.25
CA THR A 199 -17.71 -16.52 -16.34
C THR A 199 -17.58 -17.90 -15.69
N GLU A 200 -18.65 -18.68 -15.72
CA GLU A 200 -18.61 -20.09 -15.33
C GLU A 200 -17.62 -20.82 -16.24
N THR A 201 -16.45 -21.15 -15.69
CA THR A 201 -15.59 -22.17 -16.25
C THR A 201 -16.37 -23.48 -16.20
N SER A 202 -16.83 -23.96 -17.35
CA SER A 202 -17.46 -25.27 -17.50
C SER A 202 -16.45 -26.38 -17.22
N GLU A 203 -16.40 -26.86 -15.98
CA GLU A 203 -15.78 -28.14 -15.66
C GLU A 203 -16.74 -29.27 -16.04
N VAL A 204 -16.28 -30.11 -16.97
CA VAL A 204 -16.95 -31.33 -17.40
C VAL A 204 -16.86 -32.38 -16.28
N ILE A 205 -18.00 -32.73 -15.69
CA ILE A 205 -18.15 -33.85 -14.76
C ILE A 205 -18.20 -35.19 -15.54
N PRO A 206 -17.44 -36.22 -15.13
CA PRO A 206 -17.83 -37.61 -15.32
C PRO A 206 -18.44 -38.17 -14.03
N THR A 207 -19.64 -38.71 -14.19
CA THR A 207 -20.45 -39.45 -13.21
C THR A 207 -19.79 -40.76 -12.77
N GLU A 208 -19.83 -41.10 -11.48
CA GLU A 208 -20.35 -42.40 -10.97
C GLU A 208 -20.39 -42.51 -9.42
N THR A 209 -21.62 -42.50 -8.90
CA THR A 209 -22.27 -43.45 -7.95
C THR A 209 -21.63 -43.85 -6.61
N SER A 210 -22.17 -43.24 -5.54
CA SER A 210 -22.74 -43.80 -4.27
C SER A 210 -22.05 -44.94 -3.49
N THR A 211 -21.73 -44.71 -2.20
CA THR A 211 -22.42 -45.38 -1.06
C THR A 211 -22.14 -44.76 0.33
N SER A 212 -23.25 -44.40 1.01
CA SER A 212 -23.61 -44.46 2.46
C SER A 212 -22.79 -43.85 3.62
N GLU A 213 -23.47 -42.91 4.30
CA GLU A 213 -23.52 -42.40 5.71
C GLU A 213 -23.32 -43.41 6.89
N PRO A 214 -23.41 -43.00 8.19
CA PRO A 214 -23.32 -41.67 8.85
C PRO A 214 -22.50 -41.64 10.18
N ALA A 215 -22.21 -40.44 10.74
CA ALA A 215 -22.74 -40.00 12.07
C ALA A 215 -21.97 -38.85 12.78
N LYS A 216 -22.80 -37.93 13.30
CA LYS A 216 -22.75 -37.17 14.57
C LYS A 216 -22.01 -35.82 14.69
N VAL A 217 -22.88 -34.81 14.68
CA VAL A 217 -22.89 -33.51 15.38
C VAL A 217 -22.32 -33.56 16.81
N GLN A 218 -21.50 -32.57 17.18
CA GLN A 218 -21.58 -31.92 18.50
C GLN A 218 -21.03 -30.49 18.48
N VAL A 219 -21.89 -29.56 18.89
CA VAL A 219 -21.67 -28.15 19.18
C VAL A 219 -21.23 -28.02 20.63
N THR A 220 -20.19 -27.23 20.93
CA THR A 220 -20.10 -26.40 22.15
C THR A 220 -19.00 -25.34 22.01
N ALA A 221 -19.40 -24.08 22.15
CA ALA A 221 -18.65 -23.00 22.84
C ALA A 221 -19.28 -22.85 24.26
N PRO A 222 -18.79 -21.99 25.18
CA PRO A 222 -17.67 -21.03 25.10
C PRO A 222 -16.70 -21.14 26.30
N ASP A 223 -15.55 -20.44 26.26
CA ASP A 223 -15.19 -19.60 27.41
C ASP A 223 -14.11 -18.56 27.13
N SER A 224 -14.35 -17.38 27.70
CA SER A 224 -13.50 -16.21 27.72
C SER A 224 -12.42 -16.33 28.79
N LYS A 225 -11.14 -16.15 28.43
CA LYS A 225 -10.10 -15.74 29.39
C LYS A 225 -9.21 -14.63 28.84
N LYS A 226 -9.25 -13.54 29.58
CA LYS A 226 -8.35 -12.38 29.61
C LYS A 226 -6.93 -12.87 29.90
N SER A 227 -5.95 -12.45 29.11
CA SER A 227 -4.53 -12.53 29.49
C SER A 227 -3.86 -11.18 29.28
N ASP A 228 -3.27 -10.69 30.36
CA ASP A 228 -2.42 -9.51 30.44
C ASP A 228 -1.34 -9.54 29.35
N ILE A 229 -1.24 -8.46 28.56
CA ILE A 229 -0.07 -8.19 27.73
C ILE A 229 0.78 -7.21 28.52
N THR A 230 1.90 -7.73 29.01
CA THR A 230 3.00 -6.94 29.55
C THR A 230 3.68 -6.21 28.39
N ASP A 231 3.79 -4.91 28.55
CA ASP A 231 4.46 -3.97 27.67
C ASP A 231 5.95 -4.34 27.56
N THR A 232 6.35 -4.89 26.41
CA THR A 232 7.75 -5.05 26.03
C THR A 232 7.97 -4.16 24.82
N SER A 233 8.42 -2.94 25.12
CA SER A 233 9.04 -2.01 24.18
C SER A 233 9.99 -2.78 23.27
N SER A 234 9.61 -2.83 22.01
CA SER A 234 10.42 -3.38 20.93
C SER A 234 10.76 -2.20 20.04
N ALA A 235 12.03 -2.04 19.71
CA ALA A 235 12.46 -0.94 18.85
C ALA A 235 11.79 -1.12 17.48
N SER A 236 10.80 -0.26 17.19
CA SER A 236 10.21 -0.11 15.87
C SER A 236 10.92 1.05 15.18
N ASN A 237 11.73 0.77 14.17
CA ASN A 237 12.12 1.81 13.23
C ASN A 237 10.86 2.20 12.45
N SER A 238 10.55 3.49 12.39
CA SER A 238 9.41 4.03 11.64
C SER A 238 9.94 4.96 10.55
N LEU A 239 9.65 4.64 9.30
CA LEU A 239 9.95 5.49 8.15
C LEU A 239 8.72 6.34 7.81
N TYR A 240 8.92 7.64 7.61
CA TYR A 240 7.88 8.56 7.19
C TYR A 240 8.25 9.26 5.88
N ILE A 241 7.30 9.26 4.93
CA ILE A 241 7.47 9.85 3.60
C ILE A 241 6.25 10.72 3.34
N SER A 242 6.48 12.00 3.05
CA SER A 242 5.46 13.05 3.01
C SER A 242 4.32 12.72 2.05
N ASP A 243 4.65 12.24 0.86
CA ASP A 243 3.73 11.98 -0.24
C ASP A 243 2.97 10.65 -0.13
N LEU A 244 3.33 9.85 0.88
CA LEU A 244 2.68 8.60 1.26
C LEU A 244 1.97 8.76 2.60
N MET A 245 1.26 9.87 2.81
CA MET A 245 0.70 10.35 4.09
C MET A 245 0.06 9.29 5.01
N SER A 246 -0.35 8.15 4.47
CA SER A 246 -1.04 7.07 5.19
C SER A 246 -0.36 5.71 5.16
N VAL A 247 0.85 5.61 4.61
CA VAL A 247 1.64 4.38 4.61
C VAL A 247 2.54 4.39 5.83
N LEU A 248 2.28 3.47 6.76
CA LEU A 248 3.14 3.23 7.90
C LEU A 248 3.84 1.88 7.74
N LEU A 249 5.16 1.91 7.61
CA LEU A 249 6.02 0.74 7.61
C LEU A 249 6.63 0.54 9.00
N ILE A 250 6.49 -0.66 9.52
CA ILE A 250 7.05 -1.07 10.81
C ILE A 250 7.69 -2.45 10.64
N LYS A 251 8.98 -2.58 10.93
CA LYS A 251 9.62 -3.88 11.12
C LYS A 251 9.69 -4.21 12.60
N GLN A 252 9.26 -5.41 12.95
CA GLN A 252 9.24 -5.89 14.32
C GLN A 252 10.35 -6.90 14.59
N GLN A 253 11.40 -6.49 15.32
CA GLN A 253 12.58 -7.33 15.61
C GLN A 253 12.27 -8.66 16.33
N ILE A 254 11.19 -8.73 17.14
CA ILE A 254 10.87 -9.94 17.92
C ILE A 254 10.32 -11.06 17.02
N LYS A 255 9.88 -10.75 15.78
CA LYS A 255 9.21 -11.71 14.90
C LYS A 255 9.72 -11.74 13.46
N ASN A 256 10.70 -10.91 13.09
CA ASN A 256 11.13 -10.72 11.70
C ASN A 256 9.93 -10.53 10.77
N MET A 257 8.99 -9.67 11.17
CA MET A 257 7.85 -9.35 10.32
C MET A 257 7.92 -7.90 9.88
N LEU A 258 7.68 -7.69 8.59
CA LEU A 258 7.42 -6.38 8.03
C LEU A 258 5.91 -6.17 7.95
N LYS A 259 5.46 -5.02 8.43
CA LYS A 259 4.06 -4.63 8.44
C LYS A 259 3.88 -3.33 7.67
N LEU A 260 3.03 -3.37 6.66
CA LEU A 260 2.55 -2.21 5.91
C LEU A 260 1.10 -1.93 6.32
N GLN A 261 0.82 -0.73 6.84
CA GLN A 261 -0.55 -0.29 7.11
C GLN A 261 -0.91 0.87 6.20
N ILE A 262 -2.03 0.74 5.49
CA ILE A 262 -2.62 1.76 4.62
C ILE A 262 -3.95 2.17 5.23
N LYS A 263 -4.05 3.44 5.61
CA LYS A 263 -5.26 4.05 6.19
C LYS A 263 -5.99 4.88 5.13
N GLU A 264 -7.20 5.34 5.43
CA GLU A 264 -7.95 6.25 4.57
C GLU A 264 -7.35 7.66 4.63
N GLN A 265 -7.19 8.35 3.50
CA GLN A 265 -6.86 9.78 3.49
C GLN A 265 -8.09 10.64 3.76
N HIS A 266 -7.88 11.69 4.56
CA HIS A 266 -8.76 12.84 4.60
C HIS A 266 -8.43 13.79 3.43
N GLN A 267 -8.79 13.39 2.21
CA GLN A 267 -8.95 14.36 1.12
C GLN A 267 -10.28 15.09 1.21
#